data_AF-A0A5C7NZK0-F1
#
_entry.id   AF-A0A5C7NZK0-F1
#
_cell.length_a   1.000
_cell.length_b   1.000
_cell.length_c   1.000
_cell.angle_alpha   90.00
_cell.angle_beta   90.00
_cell.angle_gamma   90.00
#
_symmetry.space_group_name_H-M   'P 1'
#
loop_
_entity.id
_entity.type
_entity.pdbx_description
1 polymer ?
#
loop_
_entity_poly.entity_id
_entity_poly.type
_entity_poly.pdbx_seq_one_letter_code
_entity_poly.pdbx_strand_id
1 'polypeptide(L)'
;MDYFEMNGCPGRFFRCERLRANLSVTSCATRWREANAKGAPERLANCKGCPIGAEHAGEPLVLSSPLYDRRICTRCHRPSDRLINEEHCPSCYNREREFVIGRNAKGTRPVKNTGLHPVTVRYAACGRPSERRLNLALDTTEAVVSVLRRTRGEVVFAFAPPGVLKAQWSLF
;
A
#
# COMPACT_ATOMS: atom_id res chain seq x y z
N MET A 1 10.13 -14.91 -21.71
CA MET A 1 9.37 -15.83 -20.84
C MET A 1 9.00 -16.98 -21.71
N ASP A 2 9.60 -18.14 -21.45
CA ASP A 2 9.52 -19.26 -22.37
C ASP A 2 8.42 -20.22 -21.93
N TYR A 3 7.62 -20.64 -22.91
CA TYR A 3 6.53 -21.57 -22.70
C TYR A 3 6.91 -22.93 -23.25
N PHE A 4 6.48 -23.98 -22.56
CA PHE A 4 6.72 -25.35 -22.96
C PHE A 4 5.49 -26.21 -22.71
N GLU A 5 5.46 -27.38 -23.33
CA GLU A 5 4.46 -28.41 -23.10
C GLU A 5 5.09 -29.54 -22.27
N MET A 6 4.29 -30.25 -21.47
CA MET A 6 4.74 -31.37 -20.68
C MET A 6 4.04 -32.64 -21.15
N ASN A 7 4.82 -33.68 -21.47
CA ASN A 7 4.26 -34.96 -21.91
C ASN A 7 3.26 -35.50 -20.88
N GLY A 8 2.06 -35.86 -21.36
CA GLY A 8 0.98 -36.38 -20.52
C GLY A 8 0.20 -35.33 -19.72
N CYS A 9 0.47 -34.03 -19.91
CA CYS A 9 -0.26 -32.94 -19.24
C CYS A 9 -0.76 -31.91 -20.27
N PRO A 10 -2.08 -31.70 -20.40
CA PRO A 10 -2.61 -30.76 -21.37
C PRO A 10 -2.32 -29.30 -20.97
N GLY A 11 -1.98 -28.48 -21.97
CA GLY A 11 -1.84 -27.03 -21.84
C GLY A 11 -0.40 -26.51 -21.90
N ARG A 12 -0.27 -25.19 -21.77
CA ARG A 12 1.02 -24.47 -21.82
C ARG A 12 1.55 -24.23 -20.41
N PHE A 13 2.84 -24.47 -20.22
CA PHE A 13 3.57 -24.32 -18.96
C PHE A 13 4.69 -23.30 -19.08
N PHE A 14 5.11 -22.76 -17.94
CA PHE A 14 6.22 -21.81 -17.85
C PHE A 14 6.92 -21.91 -16.50
N ARG A 15 8.13 -21.38 -16.40
CA ARG A 15 8.85 -21.21 -15.13
C ARG A 15 8.40 -19.95 -14.40
N CYS A 16 7.70 -20.08 -13.29
CA CYS A 16 7.32 -18.96 -12.44
C CYS A 16 8.45 -18.63 -11.44
N GLU A 17 9.13 -17.51 -11.65
CA GLU A 17 10.23 -17.08 -10.78
C GLU A 17 9.78 -16.75 -9.34
N ARG A 18 8.59 -16.14 -9.18
CA ARG A 18 8.06 -15.78 -7.84
C ARG A 18 7.79 -16.98 -6.95
N LEU A 19 7.39 -18.11 -7.55
CA LEU A 19 7.09 -19.35 -6.84
C LEU A 19 8.20 -20.40 -6.98
N ARG A 20 9.22 -20.13 -7.81
CA ARG A 20 10.30 -21.05 -8.18
C ARG A 20 9.77 -22.41 -8.61
N ALA A 21 8.69 -22.41 -9.38
CA ALA A 21 7.95 -23.60 -9.78
C ALA A 21 7.51 -23.53 -11.25
N ASN A 22 7.31 -24.69 -11.87
CA ASN A 22 6.69 -24.77 -13.19
C ASN A 22 5.17 -24.77 -13.01
N LEU A 23 4.48 -23.88 -13.72
CA LEU A 23 3.02 -23.73 -13.62
C LEU A 23 2.40 -23.73 -15.01
N SER A 24 1.19 -24.28 -15.11
CA SER A 24 0.37 -24.04 -16.28
C SER A 24 -0.14 -22.60 -16.30
N VAL A 25 -0.38 -22.07 -17.50
CA VAL A 25 -0.99 -20.74 -17.70
C VAL A 25 -2.34 -20.66 -16.96
N THR A 26 -3.14 -21.73 -17.04
CA THR A 26 -4.44 -21.81 -16.36
C THR A 26 -4.33 -21.75 -14.84
N SER A 27 -3.40 -22.50 -14.25
CA SER A 27 -3.17 -22.45 -12.80
C SER A 27 -2.62 -21.10 -12.35
N CYS A 28 -1.76 -20.45 -13.15
CA CYS A 28 -1.28 -19.10 -12.83
C CYS A 28 -2.43 -18.08 -12.81
N ALA A 29 -3.28 -18.10 -13.83
CA ALA A 29 -4.46 -17.24 -13.92
C ALA A 29 -5.41 -17.43 -12.72
N THR A 30 -5.74 -18.68 -12.37
CA THR A 30 -6.62 -18.98 -11.23
C THR A 30 -6.04 -18.47 -9.92
N ARG A 31 -4.76 -18.74 -9.66
CA ARG A 31 -4.08 -18.26 -8.45
C ARG A 31 -4.05 -16.74 -8.37
N TRP A 32 -3.86 -16.06 -9.51
CA TRP A 32 -3.91 -14.59 -9.55
C TRP A 32 -5.30 -14.06 -9.21
N ARG A 33 -6.37 -14.62 -9.78
CA ARG A 33 -7.75 -14.19 -9.45
C ARG A 33 -8.06 -14.40 -7.97
N GLU A 34 -7.73 -15.57 -7.42
CA GLU A 34 -7.87 -15.85 -5.98
C GLU A 34 -7.05 -14.88 -5.11
N ALA A 35 -5.83 -14.55 -5.52
CA ALA A 35 -4.94 -13.64 -4.77
C ALA A 35 -5.42 -12.19 -4.73
N ASN A 36 -6.21 -11.76 -5.73
CA ASN A 36 -6.73 -10.40 -5.86
C ASN A 36 -8.20 -10.29 -5.42
N ALA A 37 -8.85 -11.40 -5.05
CA ALA A 37 -10.17 -11.39 -4.44
C ALA A 37 -10.15 -10.81 -3.01
N LYS A 38 -11.31 -10.30 -2.55
CA LYS A 38 -11.46 -9.82 -1.18
C LYS A 38 -11.28 -10.97 -0.19
N GLY A 39 -10.44 -10.79 0.83
CA GLY A 39 -10.14 -11.84 1.81
C GLY A 39 -9.22 -12.95 1.28
N ALA A 40 -8.44 -12.67 0.23
CA ALA A 40 -7.49 -13.61 -0.33
C ALA A 40 -6.56 -14.24 0.73
N PRO A 41 -6.32 -15.57 0.69
CA PRO A 41 -5.49 -16.24 1.66
C PRO A 41 -4.01 -15.84 1.52
N GLU A 42 -3.30 -15.74 2.66
CA GLU A 42 -1.91 -15.27 2.70
C GLU A 42 -0.94 -16.14 1.89
N ARG A 43 -1.23 -17.44 1.73
CA ARG A 43 -0.47 -18.38 0.87
C ARG A 43 -0.35 -17.91 -0.60
N LEU A 44 -1.22 -16.99 -1.03
CA LEU A 44 -1.25 -16.43 -2.37
C LEU A 44 -0.62 -15.04 -2.48
N ALA A 45 0.03 -14.53 -1.42
CA ALA A 45 0.63 -13.20 -1.40
C ALA A 45 1.57 -12.92 -2.59
N ASN A 46 2.33 -13.93 -3.05
CA ASN A 46 3.24 -13.80 -4.20
C ASN A 46 2.50 -13.58 -5.54
N CYS A 47 1.24 -14.00 -5.63
CA CYS A 47 0.41 -13.89 -6.82
C CYS A 47 -0.39 -12.57 -6.88
N LYS A 48 -0.56 -11.88 -5.74
CA LYS A 48 -1.29 -10.61 -5.65
C LYS A 48 -0.61 -9.52 -6.49
N GLY A 49 -1.35 -8.86 -7.37
CA GLY A 49 -0.82 -7.84 -8.29
C GLY A 49 0.29 -8.33 -9.26
N CYS A 50 0.40 -9.64 -9.53
CA CYS A 50 1.41 -10.14 -10.47
C CYS A 50 1.08 -9.74 -11.93
N PRO A 51 2.00 -9.11 -12.68
CA PRO A 51 1.76 -8.73 -14.08
C PRO A 51 1.55 -9.95 -14.98
N ILE A 52 2.37 -11.00 -14.81
CA ILE A 52 2.25 -12.26 -15.56
C ILE A 52 0.91 -12.93 -15.27
N GLY A 53 0.48 -12.94 -14.00
CA GLY A 53 -0.79 -13.53 -13.61
C GLY A 53 -2.00 -12.77 -14.17
N ALA A 54 -1.91 -11.44 -14.26
CA ALA A 54 -2.93 -10.60 -14.89
C ALA A 54 -3.03 -10.88 -16.39
N GLU A 55 -1.89 -10.96 -17.08
CA GLU A 55 -1.80 -11.33 -18.50
C GLU A 55 -2.42 -12.71 -18.76
N HIS A 56 -2.06 -13.73 -17.97
CA HIS A 56 -2.63 -15.08 -18.08
C HIS A 56 -4.12 -15.13 -17.75
N ALA A 57 -4.59 -14.24 -16.86
CA ALA A 57 -6.01 -14.11 -16.54
C ALA A 57 -6.81 -13.32 -17.59
N GLY A 58 -6.14 -12.66 -18.55
CA GLY A 58 -6.78 -11.75 -19.50
C GLY A 58 -7.35 -10.51 -18.82
N GLU A 59 -6.82 -10.13 -17.66
CA GLU A 59 -7.33 -9.02 -16.87
C GLU A 59 -6.34 -7.85 -16.83
N PRO A 60 -6.82 -6.60 -16.78
CA PRO A 60 -5.95 -5.45 -16.70
C PRO A 60 -5.12 -5.50 -15.42
N LEU A 61 -3.83 -5.21 -15.53
CA LEU A 61 -2.96 -5.10 -14.37
C LEU A 61 -3.43 -3.94 -13.49
N VAL A 62 -3.92 -4.27 -12.31
CA VAL A 62 -4.16 -3.27 -11.27
C VAL A 62 -2.85 -3.11 -10.50
N LEU A 63 -2.12 -2.05 -10.82
CA LEU A 63 -1.00 -1.61 -9.99
C LEU A 63 -1.56 -1.18 -8.63
N SER A 64 -0.92 -1.60 -7.55
CA SER A 64 -1.23 -1.13 -6.20
C SER A 64 0.01 -1.27 -5.36
N SER A 65 0.19 -0.37 -4.39
CA SER A 65 1.29 -0.49 -3.44
C SER A 65 1.28 -1.86 -2.74
N PRO A 66 2.44 -2.46 -2.41
CA PRO A 66 2.50 -3.61 -1.50
C PRO A 66 1.84 -3.36 -0.14
N LEU A 67 1.68 -2.09 0.24
CA LEU A 67 0.98 -1.64 1.45
C LEU A 67 -0.54 -1.57 1.28
N TYR A 68 -1.05 -1.63 0.06
CA TYR A 68 -2.48 -1.55 -0.21
C TYR A 68 -3.25 -2.63 0.55
N ASP A 69 -4.27 -2.23 1.29
CA ASP A 69 -5.10 -3.09 2.13
C ASP A 69 -4.35 -3.83 3.26
N ARG A 70 -3.09 -3.46 3.55
CA ARG A 70 -2.37 -3.99 4.73
C ARG A 70 -2.87 -3.27 5.98
N ARG A 71 -3.04 -4.02 7.08
CA ARG A 71 -3.36 -3.46 8.40
C ARG A 71 -2.09 -3.07 9.15
N ILE A 72 -1.43 -2.01 8.66
CA ILE A 72 -0.20 -1.46 9.21
C ILE A 72 -0.45 -0.05 9.71
N CYS A 73 0.00 0.27 10.93
CA CYS A 73 -0.06 1.62 11.48
C CYS A 73 0.76 2.59 10.63
N THR A 74 0.18 3.69 10.18
CA THR A 74 0.87 4.68 9.33
C THR A 74 1.99 5.42 10.05
N ARG A 75 1.95 5.48 11.39
CA ARG A 75 2.95 6.18 12.21
C ARG A 75 4.13 5.31 12.63
N CYS A 76 3.88 4.07 13.05
CA CYS A 76 4.94 3.19 13.57
C CYS A 76 5.28 2.01 12.65
N HIS A 77 4.56 1.88 11.53
CA HIS A 77 4.72 0.83 10.52
C HIS A 77 4.59 -0.60 11.04
N ARG A 78 4.06 -0.79 12.25
CA ARG A 78 3.79 -2.11 12.82
C ARG A 78 2.44 -2.63 12.33
N PRO A 79 2.33 -3.93 12.01
CA PRO A 79 1.04 -4.59 11.85
C PRO A 79 0.18 -4.44 13.10
N SER A 80 -1.14 -4.31 12.92
CA SER A 80 -2.08 -4.27 14.02
C SER A 80 -3.43 -4.84 13.60
N ASP A 81 -4.03 -5.66 14.46
CA ASP A 81 -5.35 -6.26 14.17
C ASP A 81 -6.45 -5.20 14.01
N ARG A 82 -6.28 -4.07 14.71
CA ARG A 82 -7.18 -2.91 14.69
C ARG A 82 -6.40 -1.63 14.39
N LEU A 83 -6.94 -0.83 13.49
CA LEU A 83 -6.51 0.54 13.24
C LEU A 83 -7.62 1.52 13.60
N ILE A 84 -7.29 2.52 14.41
CA ILE A 84 -8.18 3.63 14.75
C ILE A 84 -8.14 4.65 13.62
N ASN A 85 -9.32 5.06 13.15
CA ASN A 85 -9.52 5.90 11.95
C ASN A 85 -8.85 5.33 10.69
N GLU A 86 -8.62 4.01 10.67
CA GLU A 86 -7.87 3.28 9.63
C GLU A 86 -6.42 3.75 9.45
N GLU A 87 -5.89 4.58 10.35
CA GLU A 87 -4.54 5.15 10.30
C GLU A 87 -3.60 4.52 11.33
N HIS A 88 -3.98 4.59 12.61
CA HIS A 88 -3.04 4.34 13.70
C HIS A 88 -3.41 3.10 14.50
N CYS A 89 -2.41 2.37 14.99
CA CYS A 89 -2.66 1.37 16.03
C CYS A 89 -3.11 2.05 17.33
N PRO A 90 -3.75 1.31 18.27
CA PRO A 90 -4.21 1.87 19.55
C PRO A 90 -3.10 2.60 20.34
N SER A 91 -1.85 2.11 20.25
CA SER A 91 -0.73 2.75 20.95
C SER A 91 -0.37 4.12 20.37
N CYS A 92 -0.27 4.25 19.04
CA CYS A 92 0.05 5.52 18.39
C CYS A 92 -1.07 6.54 18.52
N TYR A 93 -2.32 6.09 18.47
CA TYR A 93 -3.50 6.92 18.73
C TYR A 93 -3.52 7.45 20.17
N ASN A 94 -3.27 6.58 21.16
CA ASN A 94 -3.20 7.02 22.55
C ASN A 94 -2.08 8.03 22.78
N ARG A 95 -0.91 7.83 22.17
CA ARG A 95 0.20 8.79 22.27
C ARG A 95 -0.09 10.13 21.61
N GLU A 96 -0.85 10.15 20.51
CA GLU A 96 -1.34 11.40 19.93
C GLU A 96 -2.28 12.12 20.90
N ARG A 97 -3.21 11.39 21.52
CA ARG A 97 -4.06 11.97 22.56
C ARG A 97 -3.23 12.52 23.72
N GLU A 98 -2.22 11.79 24.19
CA GLU A 98 -1.29 12.26 25.24
C GLU A 98 -0.58 13.55 24.84
N PHE A 99 -0.11 13.65 23.58
CA PHE A 99 0.49 14.85 23.03
C PHE A 99 -0.49 16.04 23.04
N VAL A 100 -1.71 15.83 22.55
CA VAL A 100 -2.75 16.87 22.49
C VAL A 100 -3.12 17.38 23.88
N ILE A 101 -3.26 16.47 24.87
CA ILE A 101 -3.61 16.87 26.25
C ILE A 101 -2.38 17.30 27.07
N GLY A 102 -1.17 17.18 26.52
CA GLY A 102 0.08 17.55 27.19
C GLY A 102 0.50 16.66 28.36
N ARG A 103 -0.18 15.54 28.60
CA ARG A 103 0.09 14.61 29.71
C ARG A 103 -0.11 13.16 29.30
N ASN A 104 0.76 12.28 29.79
CA ASN A 104 0.64 10.84 29.61
C ASN A 104 -0.29 10.22 30.67
N ALA A 105 -0.48 8.89 30.61
CA ALA A 105 -1.29 8.15 31.59
C ALA A 105 -0.83 8.29 33.06
N LYS A 106 0.43 8.68 33.31
CA LYS A 106 1.00 8.94 34.65
C LYS A 106 0.94 10.42 35.04
N GLY A 107 0.33 11.28 34.22
CA GLY A 107 0.28 12.72 34.45
C GLY A 107 1.56 13.48 34.11
N THR A 108 2.58 12.83 33.53
CA THR A 108 3.84 13.48 33.16
C THR A 108 3.88 13.87 31.69
N ARG A 109 4.78 14.80 31.32
CA ARG A 109 4.92 15.28 29.94
C ARG A 109 5.19 14.10 28.99
N PRO A 110 4.47 13.98 27.86
CA PRO A 110 4.73 12.94 26.87
C PRO A 110 6.12 13.10 26.26
N VAL A 111 6.85 11.99 26.12
CA VAL A 111 8.21 11.95 25.55
C VAL A 111 8.30 11.23 24.22
N LYS A 112 7.24 10.48 23.84
CA LYS A 112 7.18 9.81 22.53
C LYS A 112 6.13 10.46 21.67
N ASN A 113 6.33 10.41 20.36
CA ASN A 113 5.49 11.09 19.37
C ASN A 113 5.34 12.59 19.71
N THR A 114 6.43 13.20 20.17
CA THR A 114 6.50 14.65 20.40
C THR A 114 6.72 15.35 19.07
N GLY A 115 6.12 16.52 18.87
CA GLY A 115 6.28 17.31 17.66
C GLY A 115 5.29 16.94 16.54
N LEU A 116 4.11 16.41 16.89
CA LEU A 116 3.06 16.21 15.90
C LEU A 116 2.63 17.56 15.31
N HIS A 117 2.58 17.63 13.99
CA HIS A 117 2.24 18.84 13.26
C HIS A 117 1.40 18.49 12.03
N PRO A 118 0.70 19.47 11.42
CA PRO A 118 0.01 19.24 10.17
C PRO A 118 0.99 18.92 9.04
N VAL A 119 0.69 17.85 8.30
CA VAL A 119 1.47 17.40 7.15
C VAL A 119 0.54 17.23 5.97
N THR A 120 0.96 17.77 4.83
CA THR A 120 0.27 17.63 3.54
C THR A 120 1.21 16.97 2.54
N VAL A 121 0.72 15.95 1.83
CA VAL A 121 1.39 15.36 0.67
C VAL A 121 0.50 15.46 -0.56
N ARG A 122 1.09 15.86 -1.68
CA ARG A 122 0.44 15.87 -2.99
C ARG A 122 0.87 14.64 -3.77
N TYR A 123 -0.08 14.01 -4.44
CA TYR A 123 0.15 12.80 -5.22
C TYR A 123 -0.78 12.76 -6.43
N ALA A 124 -0.42 11.95 -7.42
CA ALA A 124 -1.31 11.57 -8.51
C ALA A 124 -1.70 10.11 -8.34
N ALA A 125 -3.00 9.81 -8.39
CA ALA A 125 -3.54 8.45 -8.39
C ALA A 125 -4.12 8.16 -9.77
N CYS A 126 -3.54 7.19 -10.49
CA CYS A 126 -3.90 6.91 -11.90
C CYS A 126 -3.94 8.20 -12.75
N GLY A 127 -2.91 9.03 -12.64
CA GLY A 127 -2.82 10.31 -13.34
C GLY A 127 -3.70 11.44 -12.79
N ARG A 128 -4.60 11.18 -11.83
CA ARG A 128 -5.45 12.21 -11.23
C ARG A 128 -4.77 12.86 -10.03
N PRO A 129 -4.52 14.18 -10.06
CA PRO A 129 -3.95 14.90 -8.93
C PRO A 129 -4.85 14.81 -7.69
N SER A 130 -4.25 14.68 -6.52
CA SER A 130 -4.91 14.56 -5.23
C SER A 130 -4.01 15.03 -4.10
N GLU A 131 -4.61 15.31 -2.95
CA GLU A 131 -3.92 15.75 -1.75
C GLU A 131 -4.32 14.88 -0.56
N ARG A 132 -3.35 14.55 0.31
CA ARG A 132 -3.59 13.94 1.61
C ARG A 132 -3.06 14.86 2.69
N ARG A 133 -3.97 15.33 3.54
CA ARG A 133 -3.65 16.14 4.72
C ARG A 133 -3.90 15.34 5.98
N LEU A 134 -2.90 15.30 6.85
CA LEU A 134 -2.98 14.80 8.22
C LEU A 134 -2.82 15.99 9.17
N ASN A 135 -3.75 16.15 10.12
CA ASN A 135 -3.70 17.27 11.06
C ASN A 135 -2.59 17.12 12.10
N LEU A 136 -2.29 15.88 12.47
CA LEU A 136 -1.24 15.52 13.41
C LEU A 136 -0.49 14.33 12.82
N ALA A 137 0.74 14.55 12.38
CA ALA A 137 1.65 13.53 11.90
C ALA A 137 3.05 13.78 12.44
N LEU A 138 3.87 12.73 12.52
CA LEU A 138 5.28 12.88 12.88
C LEU A 138 6.10 13.47 11.74
N ASP A 139 5.80 13.03 10.52
CA ASP A 139 6.55 13.39 9.33
C ASP A 139 5.72 13.12 8.06
N THR A 140 6.35 13.41 6.91
CA THR A 140 5.81 13.15 5.57
C THR A 140 5.62 11.65 5.30
N THR A 141 6.42 10.78 5.90
CA THR A 141 6.33 9.32 5.72
C THR A 141 4.98 8.80 6.19
N GLU A 142 4.49 9.29 7.32
CA GLU A 142 3.17 8.91 7.84
C GLU A 142 2.05 9.21 6.81
N ALA A 143 2.11 10.36 6.16
CA ALA A 143 1.16 10.75 5.11
C ALA A 143 1.33 9.92 3.82
N VAL A 144 2.57 9.61 3.43
CA VAL A 144 2.87 8.73 2.29
C VAL A 144 2.29 7.32 2.51
N VAL A 145 2.52 6.73 3.69
CA VAL A 145 2.00 5.40 4.03
C VAL A 145 0.46 5.42 4.08
N SER A 146 -0.14 6.50 4.59
CA SER A 146 -1.60 6.71 4.55
C SER A 146 -2.16 6.66 3.13
N VAL A 147 -1.50 7.31 2.16
CA VAL A 147 -1.90 7.25 0.73
C VAL A 147 -1.71 5.84 0.18
N LEU A 148 -0.51 5.28 0.30
CA LEU A 148 -0.16 3.98 -0.30
C LEU A 148 -1.04 2.82 0.20
N ARG A 149 -1.53 2.89 1.45
CA ARG A 149 -2.43 1.86 2.00
C ARG A 149 -3.86 1.91 1.45
N ARG A 150 -4.32 3.08 1.02
CA ARG A 150 -5.73 3.34 0.66
C ARG A 150 -5.94 3.46 -0.85
N THR A 151 -4.91 3.86 -1.58
CA THR A 151 -5.02 4.13 -3.00
C THR A 151 -4.77 2.87 -3.81
N ARG A 152 -5.78 2.48 -4.58
CA ARG A 152 -5.65 1.48 -5.64
C ARG A 152 -5.14 2.18 -6.90
N GLY A 153 -4.30 1.51 -7.67
CA GLY A 153 -3.69 2.08 -8.85
C GLY A 153 -2.24 2.49 -8.65
N GLU A 154 -1.67 3.04 -9.72
CA GLU A 154 -0.39 3.71 -9.68
C GLU A 154 -0.50 4.99 -8.84
N VAL A 155 0.51 5.21 -7.99
CA VAL A 155 0.62 6.39 -7.14
C VAL A 155 1.98 7.04 -7.37
N VAL A 156 1.97 8.32 -7.74
CA VAL A 156 3.18 9.13 -7.90
C VAL A 156 3.13 10.28 -6.89
N PHE A 157 4.17 10.44 -6.09
CA PHE A 157 4.29 11.56 -5.16
C PHE A 157 5.05 12.71 -5.79
N ALA A 158 4.58 13.94 -5.55
CA ALA A 158 5.31 15.15 -5.89
C ALA A 158 5.76 15.82 -4.59
N PHE A 159 7.08 15.78 -4.34
CA PHE A 159 7.69 16.50 -3.22
C PHE A 159 8.21 17.84 -3.74
N ALA A 160 7.45 18.91 -3.53
CA ALA A 160 7.97 20.25 -3.78
C ALA A 160 8.88 20.64 -2.60
N PRO A 161 10.09 21.19 -2.84
CA PRO A 161 10.85 21.81 -1.78
C PRO A 161 10.05 23.00 -1.19
N PRO A 162 10.21 23.30 0.11
CA PRO A 162 9.54 24.44 0.72
C PRO A 162 9.86 25.72 -0.07
N GLY A 163 8.84 26.44 -0.52
CA GLY A 163 8.99 27.72 -1.24
C GLY A 163 8.75 27.66 -2.76
N VAL A 164 8.67 26.49 -3.39
CA VAL A 164 8.34 26.39 -4.82
C VAL A 164 6.84 26.22 -5.01
N LEU A 165 6.10 27.31 -4.83
CA LEU A 165 4.75 27.44 -5.36
C LEU A 165 4.86 27.85 -6.82
N LYS A 166 4.88 26.87 -7.73
CA LYS A 166 4.31 26.98 -9.08
C LYS A 166 4.50 25.66 -9.83
N ALA A 167 3.39 25.03 -10.16
CA ALA A 167 3.20 24.55 -11.52
C ALA A 167 1.68 24.48 -11.75
N GLN A 168 1.22 25.39 -12.60
CA GLN A 168 0.04 25.19 -13.43
C GLN A 168 0.31 23.91 -14.22
N TRP A 169 -0.50 22.88 -14.02
CA TRP A 169 -0.41 21.67 -14.84
C TRP A 169 -1.59 21.70 -15.82
N SER A 170 -1.29 22.10 -17.06
CA SER A 170 -2.21 22.00 -18.18
C SER A 170 -2.44 20.52 -18.49
N LEU A 171 -3.71 20.14 -18.53
CA LEU A 171 -4.22 18.84 -18.96
C LEU A 171 -3.77 18.56 -20.40
N PHE A 172 -3.15 17.41 -20.64
CA PHE A 172 -3.09 16.75 -21.95
C PHE A 172 -3.87 15.44 -21.83
#